data_AF-A0A445F1J1-F1
#
_entry.id   AF-A0A445F1J1-F1
#
_cell.length_a   1.000
_cell.length_b   1.000
_cell.length_c   1.000
_cell.angle_alpha   90.00
_cell.angle_beta   90.00
_cell.angle_gamma   90.00
#
_symmetry.space_group_name_H-M   'P 1'
#
loop_
_entity.id
_entity.type
_entity.pdbx_description
1 polymer ?
#
loop_
_entity_poly.entity_id
_entity_poly.type
_entity_poly.pdbx_seq_one_letter_code
_entity_poly.pdbx_strand_id
1 'polypeptide(L)'
;TMFKTLAISFSTMTLFTRITPLYGSSLQYAGLATLVWGWVVVSFFTWFVGIAMAEICSSFPMTGSLYFWAAHLAGPKWGPFSSWFCA
;
A
#
# COMPACT_ATOMS: atom_id res chain seq x y z
N THR A 1 2.48 13.73 -18.48
CA THR A 1 2.47 13.33 -17.05
C THR A 1 1.64 12.06 -16.82
N MET A 2 0.41 11.98 -17.34
CA MET A 2 -0.48 10.80 -17.21
C MET A 2 0.10 9.46 -17.67
N PHE A 3 0.83 9.43 -18.79
CA PHE A 3 1.46 8.19 -19.28
C PHE A 3 2.60 7.71 -18.35
N LYS A 4 3.31 8.64 -17.69
CA LYS A 4 4.38 8.29 -16.75
C LYS A 4 3.79 7.72 -15.46
N THR A 5 2.72 8.31 -14.92
CA THR A 5 2.02 7.78 -13.74
C THR A 5 1.40 6.41 -14.01
N LEU A 6 0.81 6.20 -15.20
CA LEU A 6 0.31 4.89 -15.62
C LEU A 6 1.42 3.83 -15.68
N ALA A 7 2.57 4.16 -16.31
CA ALA A 7 3.69 3.25 -16.43
C ALA A 7 4.30 2.86 -15.06
N ILE A 8 4.41 3.83 -14.14
CA ILE A 8 4.91 3.60 -12.77
C ILE A 8 3.93 2.69 -12.00
N SER A 9 2.63 2.95 -12.08
CA SER A 9 1.63 2.08 -11.43
C SER A 9 1.65 0.65 -11.97
N PHE A 10 1.76 0.46 -13.29
CA PHE A 10 1.84 -0.87 -13.90
C PHE A 10 3.11 -1.62 -13.50
N SER A 11 4.26 -0.93 -13.42
CA SER A 11 5.52 -1.52 -12.98
C SER A 11 5.51 -1.96 -11.50
N THR A 12 4.64 -1.38 -10.68
CA THR A 12 4.59 -1.65 -9.23
C THR A 12 3.54 -2.72 -8.86
N MET A 13 2.66 -3.09 -9.80
CA MET A 13 1.61 -4.09 -9.63
C MET A 13 2.17 -5.51 -9.47
N THR A 14 2.55 -5.88 -8.24
CA THR A 14 3.04 -7.22 -7.87
C THR A 14 1.93 -8.25 -7.63
N LEU A 15 0.67 -7.89 -7.89
CA LEU A 15 -0.49 -8.74 -7.62
C LEU A 15 -0.39 -10.07 -8.37
N PHE A 16 -0.05 -10.07 -9.66
CA PHE A 16 0.04 -11.30 -10.47
C PHE A 16 1.06 -12.31 -9.95
N THR A 17 2.24 -11.85 -9.53
CA THR A 17 3.29 -12.72 -8.99
C THR A 17 2.94 -13.26 -7.61
N ARG A 18 2.25 -12.48 -6.77
CA ARG A 18 1.91 -12.89 -5.40
C ARG A 18 0.69 -13.81 -5.33
N ILE A 19 -0.35 -13.56 -6.14
CA ILE A 19 -1.59 -14.35 -6.09
C ILE A 19 -1.44 -15.74 -6.71
N THR A 20 -0.68 -15.88 -7.80
CA THR A 20 -0.53 -17.16 -8.54
C THR A 20 -0.08 -18.33 -7.66
N PRO A 21 0.96 -18.23 -6.81
CA PRO A 21 1.35 -19.33 -5.93
C PRO A 21 0.39 -19.56 -4.74
N LEU A 22 -0.34 -18.53 -4.32
CA LEU A 22 -1.24 -18.60 -3.17
C LEU A 22 -2.62 -19.14 -3.53
N TYR A 23 -3.03 -19.09 -4.81
CA TYR A 23 -4.35 -19.57 -5.26
C TYR A 23 -4.59 -21.05 -4.94
N GLY A 24 -3.58 -21.92 -5.13
CA GLY A 24 -3.73 -23.35 -4.84
C GLY A 24 -3.97 -23.65 -3.36
N SER A 25 -3.17 -23.04 -2.49
CA SER A 25 -3.27 -23.21 -1.03
C SER A 25 -4.53 -22.56 -0.46
N SER A 26 -4.92 -21.38 -0.94
CA SER A 26 -6.15 -20.71 -0.50
C SER A 26 -7.43 -21.43 -0.92
N LEU A 27 -7.45 -22.07 -2.10
CA LEU A 27 -8.58 -22.91 -2.53
C LEU A 27 -8.74 -24.17 -1.65
N GLN A 28 -7.64 -24.81 -1.27
CA GLN A 28 -7.68 -26.04 -0.47
C GLN A 28 -8.11 -25.82 0.98
N TYR A 29 -7.68 -24.72 1.60
CA TYR A 29 -7.95 -24.48 3.03
C TYR A 29 -9.13 -23.53 3.31
N ALA A 30 -9.49 -22.63 2.39
CA ALA A 30 -10.47 -21.58 2.65
C ALA A 30 -11.65 -21.51 1.65
N GLY A 31 -11.56 -22.22 0.52
CA GLY A 31 -12.61 -22.25 -0.51
C GLY A 31 -12.79 -20.95 -1.30
N LEU A 32 -13.63 -20.98 -2.34
CA LEU A 32 -13.83 -19.83 -3.25
C LEU A 32 -14.42 -18.59 -2.57
N ALA A 33 -15.26 -18.78 -1.54
CA ALA A 33 -15.97 -17.68 -0.89
C ALA A 33 -15.01 -16.74 -0.13
N THR A 34 -14.01 -17.29 0.58
CA THR A 34 -13.00 -16.48 1.27
C THR A 34 -12.11 -15.71 0.29
N LEU A 35 -11.81 -16.28 -0.88
CA LEU A 35 -10.99 -15.59 -1.88
C LEU A 35 -11.67 -14.32 -2.40
N VAL A 36 -12.98 -14.37 -2.67
CA VAL A 36 -13.75 -13.22 -3.17
C VAL A 36 -13.97 -12.20 -2.05
N TRP A 37 -14.47 -12.63 -0.89
CA TRP A 37 -14.77 -11.71 0.21
C TRP A 37 -13.52 -11.13 0.86
N GLY A 38 -12.46 -11.92 1.00
CA GLY A 38 -11.16 -11.44 1.50
C GLY A 38 -10.59 -10.32 0.63
N TRP A 39 -10.74 -10.43 -0.70
CA TRP A 39 -10.33 -9.39 -1.64
C TRP A 39 -11.12 -8.10 -1.49
N VAL A 40 -12.45 -8.20 -1.36
CA VAL A 40 -13.34 -7.05 -1.19
C VAL A 40 -13.02 -6.31 0.12
N VAL A 41 -12.84 -7.04 1.21
CA VAL A 41 -12.51 -6.46 2.51
C VAL A 41 -11.13 -5.79 2.47
N VAL A 42 -10.09 -6.45 1.95
CA VAL A 42 -8.74 -5.86 1.80
C VAL A 42 -8.76 -4.60 0.95
N SER A 43 -9.50 -4.62 -0.17
CA SER A 43 -9.58 -3.48 -1.08
C SER A 43 -10.28 -2.28 -0.43
N PHE A 44 -11.34 -2.53 0.35
CA PHE A 44 -12.06 -1.50 1.10
C PHE A 44 -11.14 -0.78 2.10
N PHE A 45 -10.43 -1.52 2.95
CA PHE A 45 -9.49 -0.93 3.91
C PHE A 45 -8.31 -0.22 3.22
N THR A 46 -7.78 -0.80 2.14
CA THR A 46 -6.71 -0.20 1.33
C THR A 46 -7.11 1.16 0.76
N TRP A 47 -8.40 1.35 0.42
CA TRP A 47 -8.86 2.61 -0.13
C TRP A 47 -8.76 3.77 0.86
N PHE A 48 -9.08 3.53 2.14
CA PHE A 48 -8.91 4.54 3.20
C PHE A 48 -7.44 4.93 3.38
N VAL A 49 -6.53 3.95 3.33
CA VAL A 49 -5.09 4.21 3.40
C VAL A 49 -4.63 5.03 2.18
N GLY A 50 -5.13 4.70 0.99
CA GLY A 50 -4.84 5.46 -0.23
C GLY A 50 -5.33 6.91 -0.19
N ILE A 51 -6.52 7.15 0.37
CA ILE A 51 -7.07 8.50 0.55
C ILE A 51 -6.20 9.30 1.55
N ALA A 52 -5.86 8.70 2.69
CA ALA A 52 -4.96 9.34 3.66
C ALA A 52 -3.60 9.69 3.03
N MET A 53 -3.05 8.80 2.21
CA MET A 53 -1.78 9.05 1.53
C MET A 53 -1.90 10.12 0.44
N ALA A 54 -3.04 10.21 -0.25
CA ALA A 54 -3.32 11.25 -1.23
C ALA A 54 -3.37 12.65 -0.59
N GLU A 55 -3.93 12.77 0.62
CA GLU A 55 -3.95 14.03 1.39
C GLU A 55 -2.54 14.47 1.82
N ILE A 56 -1.68 13.52 2.21
CA ILE A 56 -0.29 13.85 2.58
C ILE A 56 0.52 14.23 1.32
N CYS A 57 0.32 13.52 0.20
CA CYS A 57 0.91 13.84 -1.10
C CYS A 57 0.55 15.25 -1.59
N SER A 58 -0.68 15.72 -1.35
CA SER A 58 -1.13 17.04 -1.80
C SER A 58 -0.52 18.16 -0.95
N SER A 59 -0.28 17.90 0.34
CA SER A 59 0.26 18.88 1.29
C SER A 59 1.79 18.98 1.23
N PHE A 60 2.49 17.88 0.92
CA PHE A 60 3.96 17.82 0.92
C PHE A 60 4.52 17.15 -0.34
N PRO A 61 4.75 17.90 -1.44
CA PRO A 61 5.40 17.35 -2.63
C PRO A 61 6.92 17.29 -2.42
N MET A 62 7.39 16.41 -1.52
CA MET A 62 8.82 16.21 -1.22
C MET A 62 9.33 14.87 -1.74
N THR A 63 10.43 14.90 -2.49
CA THR A 63 11.13 13.73 -3.03
C THR A 63 11.94 13.03 -1.93
N GLY A 64 11.33 12.06 -1.25
CA GLY A 64 11.92 11.26 -0.14
C GLY A 64 10.89 10.45 0.66
N SER A 65 9.82 10.03 -0.01
CA SER A 65 8.48 9.77 0.54
C SER A 65 8.36 8.51 1.40
N LEU A 66 7.45 8.56 2.39
CA LEU A 66 7.25 7.66 3.54
C LEU A 66 8.16 7.92 4.75
N TYR A 67 9.47 7.68 4.69
CA TYR A 67 10.35 7.85 5.88
C TYR A 67 10.39 9.30 6.37
N PHE A 68 10.52 10.24 5.44
CA PHE A 68 10.52 11.66 5.78
C PHE A 68 9.15 12.10 6.29
N TRP A 69 8.06 11.53 5.76
CA TRP A 69 6.70 11.87 6.16
C TRP A 69 6.40 11.35 7.56
N ALA A 70 6.76 10.09 7.83
CA ALA A 70 6.65 9.50 9.15
C ALA A 70 7.50 10.25 10.19
N ALA A 71 8.73 10.63 9.84
CA ALA A 71 9.59 11.41 10.74
C ALA A 71 9.04 12.82 11.02
N HIS A 72 8.43 13.46 10.03
CA HIS A 72 7.85 14.81 10.17
C HIS A 72 6.53 14.79 10.96
N LEU A 73 5.67 13.79 10.73
CA LEU A 73 4.37 13.63 11.42
C LEU A 73 4.54 13.13 12.87
N ALA A 74 5.54 12.30 13.16
CA ALA A 74 5.77 11.74 14.51
C ALA A 74 6.54 12.68 15.47
N GLY A 75 7.04 13.82 14.97
CA GLY A 75 7.76 14.81 15.76
C GLY A 75 9.21 14.42 16.14
N PRO A 76 10.01 15.35 16.69
CA PRO A 76 11.47 15.20 16.81
C PRO A 76 11.94 14.09 17.76
N LYS A 77 11.08 13.61 18.67
CA LYS A 77 11.42 12.53 19.62
C LYS A 77 11.13 11.12 19.09
N TRP A 78 10.08 10.96 18.28
CA TRP A 78 9.65 9.65 17.78
C TRP A 78 9.87 9.48 16.27
N GLY A 79 10.37 10.51 15.58
CA GLY A 79 10.62 10.50 14.15
C GLY A 79 11.47 9.32 13.66
N PRO A 80 12.61 8.98 14.30
CA PRO A 80 13.44 7.84 13.90
C PRO A 80 12.78 6.48 14.14
N PHE A 81 11.93 6.37 15.16
CA PHE A 81 11.23 5.14 15.50
C PHE A 81 10.07 4.91 14.52
N SER A 82 9.23 5.93 14.30
CA SER A 82 8.12 5.86 13.35
C SER A 82 8.57 5.61 11.92
N SER A 83 9.73 6.15 11.51
CA SER A 83 10.29 5.89 10.19
C SER A 83 10.82 4.47 10.04
N TRP A 84 11.31 3.84 11.12
CA TRP A 84 11.75 2.45 11.10
C TRP A 84 10.59 1.45 10.99
N PHE A 85 9.43 1.72 11.59
CA PHE A 85 8.23 0.88 11.40
C PHE A 85 7.57 1.05 10.03
N CYS A 86 7.71 2.24 9.44
CA CYS A 86 7.20 2.53 8.10
C CYS A 86 8.14 2.04 6.99
N ALA A 87 9.31 1.49 7.37
CA ALA A 87 10.35 0.99 6.48
C ALA A 87 9.96 -0.32 5.80
#